data_AF-A0A1I1HYY9-F1
#
_entry.id   AF-A0A1I1HYY9-F1
#
_cell.length_a   1.000
_cell.length_b   1.000
_cell.length_c   1.000
_cell.angle_alpha   90.00
_cell.angle_beta   90.00
_cell.angle_gamma   90.00
#
_symmetry.space_group_name_H-M   'P 1'
#
loop_
_entity.id
_entity.type
_entity.pdbx_description
1 polymer ?
#
loop_
_entity_poly.entity_id
_entity_poly.type
_entity_poly.pdbx_seq_one_letter_code
_entity_poly.pdbx_strand_id
1 'polypeptide(L)'
;MENNLSLKYVEQRWEGLECWVGNDEIFWVRLDFFLEYYIAKNVLLSLKYKKEIKNFNIAKEYYQSLYEKFMNITLNGKNFDYSKYIKWQKLNKLEVQQAVKLISSSNNEL
;
A
#
# COMPACT_ATOMS: atom_id res chain seq x y z
N MET A 1 -0.68 -17.26 17.28
CA MET A 1 -0.42 -17.56 15.86
C MET A 1 0.12 -16.31 15.21
N GLU A 2 1.28 -16.38 14.58
CA GLU A 2 1.71 -15.36 13.61
C GLU A 2 0.85 -15.55 12.37
N ASN A 3 0.27 -14.46 11.84
CA ASN A 3 -0.29 -14.54 10.50
C ASN A 3 0.91 -14.66 9.56
N ASN A 4 1.09 -15.83 8.95
CA ASN A 4 2.14 -16.09 7.97
C ASN A 4 1.81 -15.33 6.68
N LEU A 5 1.92 -14.00 6.73
CA LEU A 5 1.73 -13.13 5.58
C LEU A 5 2.98 -13.16 4.71
N SER A 6 2.76 -13.12 3.41
CA SER A 6 3.79 -13.17 2.39
C SER A 6 3.62 -12.03 1.39
N LEU A 7 4.71 -11.70 0.71
CA LEU A 7 4.73 -10.75 -0.38
C LEU A 7 4.64 -11.48 -1.72
N LYS A 8 3.75 -11.01 -2.59
CA LYS A 8 3.65 -11.44 -3.98
C LYS A 8 3.93 -10.26 -4.89
N TYR A 9 4.93 -10.40 -5.74
CA TYR A 9 5.30 -9.40 -6.74
C TYR A 9 4.73 -9.79 -8.11
N VAL A 10 4.20 -8.81 -8.84
CA VAL A 10 3.64 -8.97 -10.19
C VAL A 10 4.23 -7.89 -11.09
N GLU A 11 4.99 -8.28 -12.10
CA GLU A 11 5.50 -7.33 -13.10
C GLU A 11 4.40 -6.98 -14.09
N GLN A 12 3.99 -5.71 -14.10
CA GLN A 12 3.03 -5.18 -15.05
C GLN A 12 3.77 -4.53 -16.21
N ARG A 13 3.46 -4.97 -17.44
CA ARG A 13 4.18 -4.58 -18.67
C ARG A 13 4.34 -3.06 -18.85
N TRP A 14 3.39 -2.26 -18.37
CA TRP A 14 3.36 -0.81 -18.57
C TRP A 14 3.34 0.01 -17.26
N GLU A 15 2.87 -0.59 -16.17
CA GLU A 15 2.65 0.08 -14.88
C GLU A 15 3.81 -0.12 -13.90
N GLY A 16 4.76 -1.01 -14.22
CA GLY A 16 5.90 -1.34 -13.36
C GLY A 16 5.63 -2.51 -12.43
N LEU A 17 6.37 -2.58 -11.33
CA LEU A 17 6.21 -3.65 -10.34
C LEU A 17 4.97 -3.38 -9.47
N GLU A 18 4.11 -4.37 -9.30
CA GLU A 18 3.02 -4.39 -8.33
C GLU A 18 3.35 -5.36 -7.20
N CYS A 19 2.93 -5.06 -5.97
CA CYS A 19 3.12 -5.94 -4.82
C CYS A 19 1.83 -6.11 -4.02
N TRP A 20 1.63 -7.33 -3.51
CA TRP A 20 0.48 -7.73 -2.71
C TRP A 20 0.96 -8.36 -1.40
N VAL A 21 0.22 -8.14 -0.32
CA VAL A 21 0.41 -8.81 0.98
C VAL A 21 -0.80 -9.68 1.29
N GLY A 22 -0.55 -10.90 1.76
CA GLY A 22 -1.61 -11.85 2.08
C GLY A 22 -1.08 -13.25 2.34
N ASN A 23 -2.02 -14.18 2.45
CA ASN A 23 -1.77 -15.61 2.37
C ASN A 23 -3.00 -16.29 1.73
N ASP A 24 -2.86 -17.55 1.37
CA ASP A 24 -3.92 -18.29 0.66
C ASP A 24 -5.14 -18.63 1.54
N GLU A 25 -5.08 -18.37 2.85
CA GLU A 25 -6.16 -18.65 3.81
C GLU A 25 -7.04 -17.43 4.10
N ILE A 26 -6.49 -16.22 3.94
CA ILE A 26 -7.17 -14.96 4.26
C ILE A 26 -7.56 -14.28 2.94
N PHE A 27 -6.75 -13.33 2.49
CA PHE A 27 -6.97 -12.52 1.30
C PHE A 27 -5.66 -11.85 0.89
N TRP A 28 -5.54 -11.53 -0.40
CA TRP A 28 -4.47 -10.69 -0.94
C TRP A 28 -4.95 -9.25 -1.06
N VAL A 29 -4.19 -8.31 -0.51
CA VAL A 29 -4.41 -6.87 -0.69
C VAL A 29 -3.19 -6.21 -1.29
N ARG A 30 -3.40 -5.25 -2.18
CA ARG A 30 -2.32 -4.52 -2.82
C ARG A 30 -1.60 -3.65 -1.79
N LEU A 31 -0.27 -3.69 -1.81
CA LEU A 31 0.57 -2.72 -1.12
C LEU A 31 0.65 -1.48 -1.99
N ASP A 32 -0.12 -0.45 -1.68
CA ASP A 32 -0.12 0.82 -2.41
C ASP A 32 -0.35 2.01 -1.46
N PHE A 33 -0.42 3.22 -2.02
CA PHE A 33 -0.67 4.43 -1.23
C PHE A 33 -2.06 4.44 -0.57
N PHE A 34 -3.04 3.68 -1.09
CA PHE A 34 -4.34 3.55 -0.44
C PHE A 34 -4.22 2.74 0.83
N LEU A 35 -3.47 1.64 0.81
CA LEU A 35 -3.18 0.88 2.02
C LEU A 35 -2.42 1.73 3.02
N GLU A 36 -1.38 2.45 2.59
CA GLU A 36 -0.61 3.34 3.47
C GLU A 36 -1.53 4.37 4.15
N TYR A 37 -2.38 5.03 3.36
CA TYR A 37 -3.34 5.99 3.89
C TYR A 37 -4.34 5.34 4.83
N TYR A 38 -4.82 4.14 4.53
CA TYR A 38 -5.80 3.46 5.36
C TYR A 38 -5.24 3.15 6.76
N ILE A 39 -3.99 2.67 6.84
CA ILE A 39 -3.37 2.27 8.11
C ILE A 39 -2.73 3.43 8.88
N ALA A 40 -2.29 4.49 8.20
CA ALA A 40 -1.51 5.58 8.81
C ALA A 40 -2.13 6.98 8.64
N LYS A 41 -3.22 7.11 7.87
CA LYS A 41 -3.87 8.39 7.51
C LYS A 41 -2.93 9.42 6.86
N ASN A 42 -1.84 8.94 6.25
CA ASN A 42 -0.89 9.72 5.45
C ASN A 42 -0.26 8.83 4.36
N VAL A 43 0.46 9.45 3.42
CA VAL A 43 1.09 8.78 2.27
C VAL A 43 2.58 9.13 2.14
N LEU A 44 3.26 9.37 3.27
CA LEU A 44 4.63 9.90 3.27
C LEU A 44 5.62 8.95 2.58
N LEU A 45 5.47 7.65 2.76
CA LEU A 45 6.33 6.66 2.12
C LEU A 45 6.07 6.65 0.62
N SER A 46 4.80 6.59 0.19
CA SER A 46 4.47 6.67 -1.23
C SER A 46 4.99 7.96 -1.88
N LEU A 47 4.94 9.09 -1.19
CA LEU A 47 5.49 10.36 -1.69
C LEU A 47 7.01 10.33 -1.88
N LYS A 48 7.74 9.74 -0.91
CA LYS A 48 9.20 9.59 -0.99
C LYS A 48 9.64 8.85 -2.26
N TYR A 49 8.90 7.81 -2.66
CA TYR A 49 9.27 6.93 -3.79
C TYR A 49 8.56 7.28 -5.11
N LYS A 50 7.58 8.20 -5.10
CA LYS A 50 6.65 8.48 -6.22
C LYS A 50 7.33 8.68 -7.57
N LYS A 51 8.42 9.47 -7.62
CA LYS A 51 9.08 9.86 -8.89
C LYS A 51 9.87 8.71 -9.52
N GLU A 52 10.27 7.74 -8.71
CA GLU A 52 11.23 6.71 -9.10
C GLU A 52 10.65 5.29 -9.04
N ILE A 53 9.37 5.14 -8.66
CA ILE A 53 8.70 3.85 -8.46
C ILE A 53 8.66 2.96 -9.71
N LYS A 54 8.90 3.52 -10.91
CA LYS A 54 9.02 2.73 -12.15
C LYS A 54 10.32 1.94 -12.23
N ASN A 55 11.34 2.32 -11.47
CA ASN A 55 12.57 1.54 -11.35
C ASN A 55 12.30 0.32 -10.46
N PHE A 56 12.61 -0.87 -10.97
CA PHE A 56 12.31 -2.14 -10.31
C PHE A 56 12.94 -2.29 -8.92
N ASN A 57 14.20 -1.88 -8.74
CA ASN A 57 14.89 -2.00 -7.45
C ASN A 57 14.27 -1.04 -6.41
N ILE A 58 13.99 0.18 -6.84
CA ILE A 58 13.34 1.20 -6.02
C ILE A 58 11.90 0.78 -5.66
N ALA A 59 11.18 0.16 -6.59
CA ALA A 59 9.86 -0.39 -6.31
C ALA A 59 9.90 -1.50 -5.25
N LYS A 60 10.88 -2.41 -5.32
CA LYS A 60 11.07 -3.44 -4.30
C LYS A 60 11.34 -2.84 -2.93
N GLU A 61 12.23 -1.84 -2.84
CA GLU A 61 12.52 -1.13 -1.59
C GLU A 61 11.29 -0.44 -1.01
N TYR A 62 10.50 0.22 -1.87
CA TYR A 62 9.23 0.82 -1.48
C TYR A 62 8.26 -0.21 -0.90
N TYR A 63 8.04 -1.32 -1.61
CA TYR A 63 7.11 -2.35 -1.15
C TYR A 63 7.57 -3.05 0.13
N GLN A 64 8.87 -3.29 0.27
CA GLN A 64 9.43 -3.82 1.51
C GLN A 64 9.21 -2.85 2.69
N SER A 65 9.48 -1.57 2.49
CA SER A 65 9.27 -0.53 3.50
C SER A 65 7.79 -0.40 3.88
N LEU A 66 6.88 -0.50 2.90
CA LEU A 66 5.44 -0.42 3.14
C LEU A 66 4.93 -1.66 3.84
N TYR A 67 5.47 -2.85 3.52
CA TYR A 67 5.17 -4.08 4.22
C TYR A 67 5.59 -4.02 5.68
N GLU A 68 6.80 -3.55 5.99
CA GLU A 68 7.27 -3.37 7.36
C GLU A 68 6.39 -2.39 8.14
N LYS A 69 6.01 -1.26 7.53
CA LYS A 69 5.06 -0.31 8.09
C LYS A 69 3.70 -0.95 8.38
N PHE A 70 3.19 -1.73 7.42
CA PHE A 70 1.94 -2.49 7.58
C PHE A 70 2.02 -3.47 8.74
N MET A 71 3.06 -4.30 8.80
CA MET A 71 3.24 -5.30 9.84
C MET A 71 3.35 -4.65 11.23
N ASN A 72 4.08 -3.55 11.36
CA ASN A 72 4.20 -2.82 12.62
C ASN A 72 2.84 -2.27 13.09
N ILE A 73 2.14 -1.50 12.23
CA ILE A 73 0.87 -0.85 12.61
C ILE A 73 -0.23 -1.87 12.92
N THR A 74 -0.24 -3.00 12.21
CA THR A 74 -1.31 -4.01 12.32
C THR A 74 -1.01 -5.14 13.30
N LEU A 75 0.10 -5.07 14.05
CA LEU A 75 0.60 -6.14 14.92
C LEU A 75 0.74 -7.47 14.16
N ASN A 76 1.54 -7.45 13.10
CA ASN A 76 1.76 -8.55 12.16
C ASN A 76 0.45 -9.03 11.52
N GLY A 77 -0.37 -8.08 11.05
CA GLY A 77 -1.64 -8.36 10.37
C GLY A 77 -2.79 -8.81 11.27
N LYS A 78 -2.58 -8.97 12.58
CA LYS A 78 -3.63 -9.45 13.51
C LYS A 78 -4.78 -8.47 13.66
N ASN A 79 -4.49 -7.18 13.63
CA ASN A 79 -5.47 -6.12 13.82
C ASN A 79 -5.97 -5.51 12.50
N PHE A 80 -5.75 -6.20 11.38
CA PHE A 80 -6.17 -5.72 10.06
C PHE A 80 -7.42 -6.46 9.57
N ASP A 81 -8.51 -5.72 9.37
CA ASP A 81 -9.73 -6.24 8.76
C ASP A 81 -9.69 -6.01 7.23
N TYR A 82 -9.35 -7.08 6.52
CA TYR A 82 -9.25 -7.10 5.06
C TYR A 82 -10.59 -6.77 4.37
N SER A 83 -11.70 -7.30 4.89
CA SER A 83 -13.03 -7.05 4.31
C SER A 83 -13.45 -5.60 4.48
N LYS A 84 -13.17 -5.02 5.66
CA LYS A 84 -13.39 -3.60 5.91
C LYS A 84 -12.52 -2.71 5.02
N TYR A 85 -11.26 -3.07 4.78
CA TYR A 85 -10.39 -2.34 3.86
C TYR A 85 -10.93 -2.35 2.41
N ILE A 86 -11.28 -3.53 1.89
CA ILE A 86 -11.86 -3.64 0.54
C ILE A 86 -13.19 -2.89 0.42
N LYS A 87 -14.03 -2.95 1.46
CA LYS A 87 -15.28 -2.17 1.52
C LYS A 87 -15.00 -0.68 1.56
N TRP A 88 -13.97 -0.25 2.30
CA TRP A 88 -13.55 1.14 2.39
C TRP A 88 -13.14 1.69 1.02
N GLN A 89 -12.33 0.94 0.26
CA GLN A 89 -11.93 1.33 -1.11
C GLN A 89 -13.14 1.52 -2.04
N LYS A 90 -14.21 0.73 -1.86
CA LYS A 90 -15.42 0.79 -2.70
C LYS A 90 -16.42 1.88 -2.30
N LEU A 91 -16.57 2.16 -1.01
CA LEU A 91 -17.69 2.97 -0.50
C LEU A 91 -17.29 4.39 -0.06
N ASN A 92 -16.06 4.63 0.38
CA ASN A 92 -15.68 5.91 1.00
C ASN A 92 -15.06 6.90 0.00
N LYS A 93 -15.88 7.48 -0.88
CA LYS A 93 -15.42 8.41 -1.92
C LYS A 93 -14.62 9.60 -1.37
N LEU A 94 -15.01 10.18 -0.22
CA LEU A 94 -14.34 11.35 0.34
C LEU A 94 -12.93 11.04 0.88
N GLU A 95 -12.77 10.00 1.68
CA GLU A 95 -11.44 9.63 2.21
C GLU A 95 -10.50 9.13 1.10
N VAL A 96 -11.03 8.37 0.13
CA VAL A 96 -10.27 7.96 -1.06
C VAL A 96 -9.82 9.19 -1.86
N GLN A 97 -10.70 10.19 -2.04
CA GLN A 97 -10.32 11.45 -2.67
C GLN A 97 -9.25 12.21 -1.89
N GLN A 98 -9.28 12.18 -0.55
CA GLN A 98 -8.22 12.78 0.28
C GLN A 98 -6.87 12.08 0.04
N ALA A 99 -6.84 10.74 0.03
CA ALA A 99 -5.62 9.98 -0.27
C ALA A 99 -5.04 10.35 -1.65
N VAL A 100 -5.90 10.42 -2.66
CA VAL A 100 -5.51 10.83 -4.02
C VAL A 100 -4.98 12.27 -4.04
N LYS A 101 -5.65 13.20 -3.34
CA LYS A 101 -5.20 14.59 -3.22
C LYS A 101 -3.80 14.69 -2.62
N LEU A 102 -3.50 13.94 -1.57
CA LEU A 102 -2.18 13.96 -0.94
C LEU A 102 -1.07 13.50 -1.90
N ILE A 103 -1.34 12.48 -2.70
CA ILE A 103 -0.40 12.02 -3.73
C ILE A 103 -0.26 13.05 -4.86
N SER A 104 -1.34 13.71 -5.27
CA SER A 104 -1.32 14.65 -6.42
C SER A 104 -0.82 16.06 -6.07
N SER A 105 -1.08 16.56 -4.85
CA SER A 105 -0.71 17.92 -4.43
C SER A 105 0.79 18.15 -4.29
N SER A 106 1.57 17.09 -4.16
CA SER A 106 3.04 17.13 -4.05
C SER A 106 3.75 17.44 -5.39
N ASN A 107 3.00 17.78 -6.45
CA ASN A 107 3.53 18.20 -7.74
C ASN A 107 3.76 19.73 -7.84
N ASN A 108 3.39 20.52 -6.82
CA ASN A 108 3.43 21.99 -6.87
C ASN A 108 4.57 22.65 -6.08
N GLU A 109 5.54 21.86 -5.59
CA GLU A 109 6.75 22.39 -4.93
C GLU A 109 7.99 21.98 -5.74
N LEU A 110 8.17 22.61 -6.91
CA LEU A 110 9.43 22.79 -7.62
C LEU A 110 9.38 24.10 -8.40
#